data_AF-A0AAJ4A3U2-F1
#
_entry.id   AF-A0AAJ4A3U2-F1
#
_cell.length_a   1.000
_cell.length_b   1.000
_cell.length_c   1.000
_cell.angle_alpha   90.00
_cell.angle_beta   90.00
_cell.angle_gamma   90.00
#
_symmetry.space_group_name_H-M   'P 1'
#
loop_
_entity.id
_entity.type
_entity.pdbx_description
1 polymer ?
#
loop_
_entity_poly.entity_id
_entity_poly.type
_entity_poly.pdbx_seq_one_letter_code
_entity_poly.pdbx_strand_id
1 'polypeptide(L)'
;MNNSLKNIQDTQLCNNIDKLLSEGDSFLEKNLSDLKISSYCYQINEAVNELSLEEEIINELIEDYVIQILKSTIFFYKHIQELKKNKLENRPLNYINIRNLAHKNLGVARNLHIKDAEKLLKLIMNENDLESLEIYIKALEITAIKLNPLCAYETLNLIKAKNFL
;
A
#
# COMPACT_ATOMS: atom_id res chain seq x y z
N MET A 1 34.42 -12.19 11.45
CA MET A 1 33.14 -11.49 11.73
C MET A 1 32.15 -11.87 10.64
N ASN A 2 30.99 -12.47 10.86
CA ASN A 2 30.50 -13.39 11.88
C ASN A 2 29.20 -13.96 11.25
N ASN A 3 29.25 -15.17 10.67
CA ASN A 3 28.06 -15.79 10.06
C ASN A 3 26.89 -15.90 11.06
N SER A 4 27.18 -15.99 12.36
CA SER A 4 26.16 -15.98 13.42
C SER A 4 25.44 -14.64 13.57
N LEU A 5 26.14 -13.50 13.43
CA LEU A 5 25.52 -12.17 13.54
C LEU A 5 24.65 -11.87 12.30
N LYS A 6 25.12 -12.27 11.11
CA LYS A 6 24.33 -12.16 9.87
C LYS A 6 23.05 -13.00 9.95
N ASN A 7 23.16 -14.25 10.39
CA ASN A 7 21.99 -15.13 10.57
C ASN A 7 20.98 -14.60 11.60
N ILE A 8 21.44 -13.95 12.68
CA ILE A 8 20.54 -13.33 13.68
C ILE A 8 19.82 -12.11 13.09
N GLN A 9 20.52 -11.26 12.32
CA GLN A 9 19.93 -10.11 11.65
C GLN A 9 18.89 -10.54 10.60
N ASP A 10 19.21 -11.57 9.82
CA ASP A 10 18.29 -12.14 8.82
C ASP A 10 17.05 -12.75 9.51
N THR A 11 17.22 -13.43 10.65
CA THR A 11 16.11 -13.99 11.43
C THR A 11 15.21 -12.91 12.03
N GLN A 12 15.79 -11.83 12.57
CA GLN A 12 15.03 -10.70 13.11
C GLN A 12 14.26 -9.97 12.02
N LEU A 13 14.86 -9.81 10.83
CA LEU A 13 14.20 -9.22 9.67
C LEU A 13 12.98 -10.04 9.26
N CYS A 14 13.13 -11.37 9.09
CA CYS A 14 12.01 -12.25 8.75
C CYS A 14 10.89 -12.15 9.79
N ASN A 15 11.21 -12.22 11.08
CA ASN A 15 10.20 -12.11 12.15
C ASN A 15 9.42 -10.79 12.11
N ASN A 16 10.09 -9.68 11.77
CA ASN A 16 9.44 -8.37 11.66
C ASN A 16 8.51 -8.30 10.44
N ILE A 17 8.93 -8.88 9.31
CA ILE A 17 8.10 -8.99 8.10
C ILE A 17 6.89 -9.88 8.38
N ASP A 18 7.07 -11.05 8.98
CA ASP A 18 5.99 -11.98 9.29
C ASP A 18 4.95 -11.34 10.21
N LYS A 19 5.41 -10.58 11.21
CA LYS A 19 4.53 -9.82 12.10
C LYS A 19 3.75 -8.76 11.33
N LEU A 20 4.40 -8.00 10.45
CA LEU A 20 3.76 -6.97 9.64
C LEU A 20 2.67 -7.57 8.73
N LEU A 21 2.93 -8.74 8.14
CA LEU A 21 1.97 -9.46 7.30
C LEU A 21 0.78 -9.98 8.12
N SER A 22 1.05 -10.62 9.27
CA SER A 22 0.01 -11.15 10.16
C SER A 22 -0.94 -10.07 10.69
N GLU A 23 -0.40 -8.91 11.09
CA GLU A 23 -1.20 -7.75 11.51
C GLU A 23 -2.02 -7.19 10.35
N GLY A 24 -1.43 -7.15 9.15
CA GLY A 24 -2.11 -6.73 7.92
C GLY A 24 -3.29 -7.63 7.56
N ASP A 25 -3.10 -8.95 7.58
CA ASP A 25 -4.16 -9.93 7.27
C ASP A 25 -5.29 -9.84 8.29
N SER A 26 -4.96 -9.77 9.58
CA SER A 26 -5.95 -9.58 10.65
C SER A 26 -6.78 -8.30 10.44
N PHE A 27 -6.15 -7.21 9.99
CA PHE A 27 -6.84 -5.96 9.69
C PHE A 27 -7.80 -6.12 8.49
N LEU A 28 -7.34 -6.75 7.40
CA LEU A 28 -8.15 -6.96 6.20
C LEU A 28 -9.36 -7.86 6.48
N GLU A 29 -9.17 -8.94 7.23
CA GLU A 29 -10.26 -9.85 7.61
C GLU A 29 -11.30 -9.17 8.49
N LYS A 30 -10.86 -8.37 9.45
CA LYS A 30 -11.75 -7.67 10.37
C LYS A 30 -12.60 -6.58 9.68
N ASN A 31 -12.02 -5.85 8.73
CA ASN A 31 -12.65 -4.64 8.19
C ASN A 31 -13.19 -4.82 6.77
N LEU A 32 -12.67 -5.76 5.98
CA LEU A 32 -12.88 -5.85 4.53
C LEU A 32 -13.04 -7.29 4.03
N SER A 33 -13.50 -8.21 4.88
CA SER A 33 -13.72 -9.63 4.52
C SER A 33 -14.56 -9.81 3.26
N ASP A 34 -15.63 -9.02 3.12
CA ASP A 34 -16.54 -9.04 1.97
C ASP A 34 -15.86 -8.68 0.65
N LEU A 35 -14.74 -7.96 0.69
CA LEU A 35 -14.00 -7.56 -0.50
C LEU A 35 -13.08 -8.66 -1.04
N LYS A 36 -12.85 -9.77 -0.30
CA LYS A 36 -11.95 -10.88 -0.69
C LYS A 36 -10.53 -10.42 -1.06
N ILE A 37 -10.04 -9.35 -0.42
CA ILE A 37 -8.71 -8.79 -0.66
C ILE A 37 -7.62 -9.59 0.07
N SER A 38 -7.90 -10.11 1.26
CA SER A 38 -6.92 -10.85 2.07
C SER A 38 -6.38 -12.10 1.40
N SER A 39 -7.17 -12.77 0.55
CA SER A 39 -6.80 -13.99 -0.16
C SER A 39 -6.18 -13.75 -1.54
N TYR A 40 -6.06 -12.50 -1.98
CA TYR A 40 -5.47 -12.19 -3.28
C TYR A 40 -3.97 -12.49 -3.28
N CYS A 41 -3.51 -13.16 -4.34
CA CYS A 41 -2.11 -13.43 -4.60
C CYS A 41 -1.80 -12.96 -6.02
N TYR A 42 -0.88 -12.00 -6.12
CA TYR A 42 -0.48 -11.44 -7.39
C TYR A 42 0.18 -12.49 -8.30
N GLN A 43 -0.23 -12.51 -9.57
CA GLN A 43 0.28 -13.46 -10.56
C GLN A 43 1.16 -12.71 -11.56
N ILE A 44 2.48 -12.72 -11.35
CA ILE A 44 3.44 -11.96 -12.16
C ILE A 44 3.36 -12.31 -13.66
N ASN A 45 3.04 -13.57 -13.97
CA ASN A 45 2.86 -14.05 -15.34
C ASN A 45 1.76 -13.31 -16.11
N GLU A 46 0.72 -12.79 -15.45
CA GLU A 46 -0.29 -11.98 -16.13
C GLU A 46 0.35 -10.70 -16.71
N ALA A 47 1.14 -9.98 -15.91
CA ALA A 47 1.81 -8.76 -16.33
C ALA A 47 2.95 -9.03 -17.33
N VAL A 48 3.74 -10.09 -17.13
CA VAL A 48 4.80 -10.50 -18.08
C VAL A 48 4.21 -10.72 -19.48
N ASN A 49 3.12 -11.49 -19.56
CA ASN A 49 2.49 -11.81 -20.83
C ASN A 49 1.83 -10.59 -21.48
N GLU A 50 1.12 -9.76 -20.71
CA GLU A 50 0.38 -8.61 -21.25
C GLU A 50 1.31 -7.46 -21.66
N LEU A 51 2.36 -7.20 -20.88
CA LEU A 51 3.32 -6.13 -21.16
C LEU A 51 4.44 -6.58 -22.11
N SER A 52 4.59 -7.88 -22.36
CA SER A 52 5.69 -8.45 -23.14
C SER A 52 7.07 -8.01 -22.63
N LEU A 53 7.23 -8.02 -21.30
CA LEU A 53 8.46 -7.65 -20.60
C LEU A 53 9.04 -8.87 -19.87
N GLU A 54 10.35 -8.82 -19.63
CA GLU A 54 11.04 -9.81 -18.79
C GLU A 54 10.54 -9.73 -17.34
N GLU A 55 10.53 -10.87 -16.65
CA GLU A 55 10.03 -10.97 -15.27
C GLU A 55 10.82 -10.06 -14.33
N GLU A 56 12.13 -9.92 -14.54
CA GLU A 56 13.02 -9.02 -13.81
C GLU A 56 12.55 -7.56 -13.91
N ILE A 57 12.16 -7.11 -15.11
CA ILE A 57 11.64 -5.75 -15.31
C ILE A 57 10.30 -5.58 -14.60
N ILE A 58 9.43 -6.59 -14.63
CA ILE A 58 8.15 -6.55 -13.90
C ILE A 58 8.39 -6.47 -12.38
N ASN A 59 9.38 -7.20 -11.86
CA ASN A 59 9.76 -7.14 -10.45
C ASN A 59 10.25 -5.73 -10.04
N GLU A 60 11.09 -5.09 -10.86
CA GLU A 60 11.51 -3.69 -10.63
C GLU A 60 10.31 -2.73 -10.63
N LEU A 61 9.37 -2.89 -11.57
CA LEU A 61 8.15 -2.08 -11.62
C LEU A 61 7.24 -2.30 -10.40
N ILE A 62 7.20 -3.51 -9.86
CA ILE A 62 6.48 -3.83 -8.62
C ILE A 62 7.13 -3.14 -7.43
N GLU A 63 8.46 -3.15 -7.33
CA GLU A 63 9.18 -2.43 -6.28
C GLU A 63 8.89 -0.92 -6.33
N ASP A 64 8.97 -0.33 -7.52
CA ASP A 64 8.61 1.07 -7.74
C ASP A 64 7.16 1.36 -7.34
N TYR A 65 6.24 0.47 -7.69
CA TYR A 65 4.84 0.58 -7.30
C TYR A 65 4.64 0.52 -5.77
N VAL A 66 5.28 -0.44 -5.09
CA VAL A 66 5.23 -0.55 -3.63
C VAL A 66 5.74 0.73 -2.98
N ILE A 67 6.90 1.23 -3.42
CA ILE A 67 7.46 2.49 -2.94
C ILE A 67 6.50 3.66 -3.18
N GLN A 68 5.87 3.72 -4.36
CA GLN A 68 4.92 4.77 -4.72
C GLN A 68 3.68 4.73 -3.84
N ILE A 69 3.12 3.55 -3.55
CA ILE A 69 1.94 3.42 -2.67
C ILE A 69 2.28 3.84 -1.24
N LEU A 70 3.40 3.37 -0.69
CA LEU A 70 3.82 3.73 0.67
C LEU A 70 4.11 5.23 0.83
N LYS A 71 4.58 5.90 -0.21
CA LYS A 71 4.69 7.37 -0.22
C LYS A 71 3.32 8.03 -0.36
N SER A 72 2.45 7.49 -1.20
CA SER A 72 1.09 8.01 -1.44
C SER A 72 0.22 7.95 -0.19
N THR A 73 0.35 6.92 0.65
CA THR A 73 -0.43 6.80 1.91
C THR A 73 -0.17 7.98 2.84
N ILE A 74 1.06 8.50 2.91
CA ILE A 74 1.39 9.72 3.65
C ILE A 74 0.57 10.91 3.15
N PHE A 75 0.49 11.10 1.83
CA PHE A 75 -0.27 12.19 1.22
C PHE A 75 -1.79 12.00 1.39
N PHE A 76 -2.28 10.76 1.26
CA PHE A 76 -3.67 10.44 1.55
C PHE A 76 -4.06 10.84 2.97
N TYR A 77 -3.29 10.42 3.97
CA TYR A 77 -3.56 10.79 5.36
C TYR A 77 -3.44 12.29 5.59
N LYS A 78 -2.49 12.98 4.95
CA LYS A 78 -2.39 14.45 5.01
C LYS A 78 -3.69 15.12 4.49
N HIS A 79 -4.24 14.65 3.37
CA HIS A 79 -5.49 15.18 2.84
C HIS A 79 -6.70 14.83 3.73
N ILE A 80 -6.73 13.64 4.34
CA ILE A 80 -7.77 13.30 5.32
C ILE A 80 -7.72 14.22 6.54
N GLN A 81 -6.53 14.53 7.06
CA GLN A 81 -6.39 15.45 8.18
C GLN A 81 -6.87 16.86 7.83
N GLU A 82 -6.58 17.32 6.61
CA GLU A 82 -7.12 18.58 6.10
C GLU A 82 -8.65 18.57 6.03
N LEU A 83 -9.26 17.48 5.55
CA LEU A 83 -10.71 17.32 5.53
C LEU A 83 -11.32 17.24 6.92
N LYS A 84 -10.70 16.51 7.86
CA LYS A 84 -11.13 16.45 9.26
C LYS A 84 -11.12 17.84 9.89
N LYS A 85 -10.06 18.63 9.66
CA LYS A 85 -9.99 20.03 10.10
C LYS A 85 -11.09 20.88 9.49
N ASN A 86 -11.29 20.81 8.17
CA ASN A 86 -12.36 21.55 7.49
C ASN A 86 -13.74 21.16 8.03
N LYS A 87 -13.97 19.89 8.34
CA LYS A 87 -15.21 19.40 8.95
C LYS A 87 -15.46 20.04 10.32
N LEU A 88 -14.42 20.13 11.16
CA LEU A 88 -14.49 20.79 12.48
C LEU A 88 -14.76 22.30 12.35
N GLU A 89 -14.20 22.94 11.32
CA GLU A 89 -14.36 24.36 11.03
C GLU A 89 -15.64 24.68 10.23
N ASN A 90 -16.52 23.70 10.00
CA ASN A 90 -17.72 23.81 9.16
C ASN A 90 -17.45 24.36 7.74
N ARG A 91 -16.28 24.05 7.18
CA ARG A 91 -15.90 24.39 5.81
C ARG A 91 -16.34 23.31 4.84
N PRO A 92 -16.61 23.65 3.56
CA PRO A 92 -16.88 22.66 2.52
C PRO A 92 -15.75 21.62 2.41
N LEU A 93 -16.13 20.35 2.33
CA LEU A 93 -15.18 19.25 2.17
C LEU A 93 -14.89 19.01 0.69
N ASN A 94 -13.61 19.11 0.32
CA ASN A 94 -13.15 18.93 -1.06
C ASN A 94 -12.25 17.70 -1.19
N TYR A 95 -12.80 16.64 -1.78
CA TYR A 95 -12.12 15.35 -1.94
C TYR A 95 -11.26 15.25 -3.20
N ILE A 96 -11.17 16.31 -4.02
CA ILE A 96 -10.47 16.27 -5.32
C ILE A 96 -9.02 15.77 -5.18
N ASN A 97 -8.30 16.20 -4.16
CA ASN A 97 -6.91 15.78 -3.95
C ASN A 97 -6.79 14.27 -3.69
N ILE A 98 -7.69 13.70 -2.89
CA ILE A 98 -7.75 12.25 -2.62
C ILE A 98 -8.09 11.51 -3.91
N ARG A 99 -9.13 11.94 -4.64
CA ARG A 99 -9.56 11.28 -5.88
C ARG A 99 -8.50 11.32 -6.97
N ASN A 100 -7.82 12.45 -7.13
CA ASN A 100 -6.73 12.58 -8.10
C ASN A 100 -5.54 11.70 -7.75
N LEU A 101 -5.18 11.61 -6.47
CA LEU A 101 -4.10 10.72 -6.02
C LEU A 101 -4.48 9.25 -6.22
N ALA A 102 -5.71 8.86 -5.92
CA ALA A 102 -6.21 7.52 -6.17
C ALA A 102 -6.24 7.18 -7.66
N HIS A 103 -6.69 8.10 -8.52
CA HIS A 103 -6.70 7.90 -9.96
C HIS A 103 -5.30 7.69 -10.56
N LYS A 104 -4.29 8.44 -10.09
CA LYS A 104 -2.90 8.25 -10.51
C LYS A 104 -2.38 6.86 -10.13
N ASN A 105 -2.58 6.45 -8.88
CA ASN A 105 -2.18 5.13 -8.41
C ASN A 105 -2.97 4.00 -9.11
N LEU A 106 -4.23 4.25 -9.48
CA LEU A 106 -5.08 3.30 -10.19
C LEU A 106 -4.53 2.99 -11.58
N GLY A 107 -3.97 4.00 -12.27
CA GLY A 107 -3.32 3.80 -13.56
C GLY A 107 -2.16 2.80 -13.47
N VAL A 108 -1.30 2.96 -12.45
CA VAL A 108 -0.15 2.05 -12.26
C VAL A 108 -0.60 0.65 -11.86
N ALA A 109 -1.54 0.54 -10.90
CA ALA A 109 -2.07 -0.74 -10.47
C ALA A 109 -2.71 -1.55 -11.62
N ARG A 110 -3.39 -0.87 -12.55
CA ARG A 110 -3.96 -1.51 -13.75
C ARG A 110 -2.90 -2.00 -14.72
N ASN A 111 -1.90 -1.17 -15.00
CA ASN A 111 -0.81 -1.56 -15.90
C ASN A 111 -0.05 -2.79 -15.39
N LEU A 112 0.05 -2.94 -14.07
CA LEU A 112 0.71 -4.07 -13.43
C LEU A 112 -0.27 -5.18 -13.00
N HIS A 113 -1.55 -5.15 -13.37
CA HIS A 113 -2.54 -6.17 -13.00
C HIS A 113 -2.68 -6.45 -11.48
N ILE A 114 -2.54 -5.43 -10.64
CA ILE A 114 -2.65 -5.54 -9.18
C ILE A 114 -4.11 -5.35 -8.77
N LYS A 115 -4.91 -6.42 -8.87
CA LYS A 115 -6.39 -6.38 -8.82
C LYS A 115 -6.97 -5.94 -7.48
N ASP A 116 -6.35 -6.31 -6.37
CA ASP A 116 -6.77 -5.90 -5.03
C ASP A 116 -6.59 -4.39 -4.82
N ALA A 117 -5.44 -3.84 -5.21
CA ALA A 117 -5.21 -2.41 -5.18
C ALA A 117 -6.12 -1.67 -6.15
N GLU A 118 -6.37 -2.21 -7.36
CA GLU A 118 -7.34 -1.63 -8.30
C GLU A 118 -8.72 -1.47 -7.65
N LYS A 119 -9.18 -2.49 -6.92
CA LYS A 119 -10.46 -2.48 -6.20
C LYS A 119 -10.49 -1.42 -5.12
N LEU A 120 -9.46 -1.34 -4.29
CA LEU A 120 -9.35 -0.34 -3.21
C LEU A 120 -9.29 1.09 -3.75
N LEU A 121 -8.52 1.33 -4.81
CA LEU A 121 -8.38 2.65 -5.41
C LEU A 121 -9.70 3.15 -6.01
N LYS A 122 -10.50 2.25 -6.61
CA LYS A 122 -11.87 2.58 -7.04
C LYS A 122 -12.78 2.94 -5.87
N LEU A 123 -12.67 2.24 -4.73
CA LEU A 123 -13.45 2.59 -3.53
C LEU A 123 -13.04 3.99 -3.01
N ILE A 124 -11.73 4.25 -2.88
CA ILE A 124 -11.20 5.55 -2.42
C ILE A 124 -11.67 6.70 -3.33
N MET A 125 -11.74 6.50 -4.65
CA MET A 125 -12.19 7.54 -5.57
C MET A 125 -13.66 7.95 -5.36
N ASN A 126 -14.50 7.05 -4.85
CA ASN A 126 -15.94 7.25 -4.74
C ASN A 126 -16.41 7.48 -3.31
N GLU A 127 -15.53 7.30 -2.32
CA GLU A 127 -15.85 7.45 -0.90
C GLU A 127 -15.80 8.91 -0.45
N ASN A 128 -16.75 9.29 0.40
CA ASN A 128 -16.81 10.59 1.06
C ASN A 128 -16.82 10.48 2.60
N ASP A 129 -17.10 9.29 3.15
CA ASP A 129 -16.94 9.05 4.57
C ASP A 129 -15.46 8.96 4.94
N LEU A 130 -15.06 9.77 5.93
CA LEU A 130 -13.65 9.91 6.31
C LEU A 130 -13.11 8.68 7.03
N GLU A 131 -13.95 7.96 7.78
CA GLU A 131 -13.55 6.74 8.49
C GLU A 131 -13.35 5.59 7.49
N SER A 132 -14.29 5.43 6.56
CA SER A 132 -14.19 4.47 5.46
C SER A 132 -12.96 4.73 4.58
N LEU A 133 -12.65 6.00 4.28
CA LEU A 133 -11.43 6.37 3.58
C LEU A 133 -10.16 5.92 4.31
N GLU A 134 -10.09 6.14 5.63
CA GLU A 134 -8.93 5.69 6.43
C GLU A 134 -8.75 4.18 6.40
N ILE A 135 -9.86 3.42 6.42
CA ILE A 135 -9.85 1.96 6.30
C ILE A 135 -9.33 1.55 4.92
N TYR A 136 -9.86 2.12 3.84
CA TYR A 136 -9.44 1.77 2.47
C TYR A 136 -7.98 2.13 2.18
N ILE A 137 -7.51 3.27 2.69
CA ILE A 137 -6.10 3.69 2.54
C ILE A 137 -5.18 2.78 3.36
N LYS A 138 -5.60 2.37 4.56
CA LYS A 138 -4.82 1.41 5.36
C LYS A 138 -4.75 0.05 4.66
N ALA A 139 -5.86 -0.40 4.10
CA ALA A 139 -5.90 -1.62 3.32
C ALA A 139 -4.99 -1.53 2.08
N LEU A 140 -4.95 -0.39 1.39
CA LEU A 140 -4.07 -0.17 0.24
C LEU A 140 -2.60 -0.28 0.63
N GLU A 141 -2.21 0.31 1.77
CA GLU A 141 -0.87 0.15 2.34
C GLU A 141 -0.53 -1.33 2.58
N ILE A 142 -1.45 -2.07 3.21
CA ILE A 142 -1.27 -3.50 3.50
C ILE A 142 -1.12 -4.31 2.21
N THR A 143 -1.92 -4.04 1.18
CA THR A 143 -1.78 -4.76 -0.11
C THR A 143 -0.41 -4.51 -0.76
N ALA A 144 0.14 -3.30 -0.67
CA ALA A 144 1.50 -3.03 -1.16
C ALA A 144 2.57 -3.74 -0.33
N ILE A 145 2.40 -3.82 0.99
CA ILE A 145 3.29 -4.59 1.87
C ILE A 145 3.28 -6.07 1.47
N LYS A 146 2.10 -6.65 1.25
CA LYS A 146 1.97 -8.06 0.85
C LYS A 146 2.58 -8.35 -0.52
N LEU A 147 2.55 -7.37 -1.42
CA LEU A 147 3.07 -7.52 -2.77
C LEU A 147 4.59 -7.69 -2.82
N ASN A 148 5.34 -6.90 -2.05
CA ASN A 148 6.77 -7.08 -1.86
C ASN A 148 7.16 -6.71 -0.41
N PRO A 149 7.16 -7.68 0.52
CA PRO A 149 7.32 -7.40 1.95
C PRO A 149 8.70 -6.85 2.32
N LEU A 150 9.76 -7.31 1.63
CA LEU A 150 11.12 -6.84 1.88
C LEU A 150 11.28 -5.38 1.45
N CYS A 151 10.92 -5.06 0.19
CA CYS A 151 10.94 -3.70 -0.33
C CYS A 151 10.10 -2.76 0.53
N ALA A 152 8.90 -3.21 0.94
CA ALA A 152 8.02 -2.42 1.79
C ALA A 152 8.63 -2.15 3.17
N TYR A 153 9.19 -3.15 3.82
CA TYR A 153 9.83 -3.00 5.13
C TYR A 153 11.01 -2.01 5.09
N GLU A 154 11.88 -2.14 4.09
CA GLU A 154 13.00 -1.23 3.89
C GLU A 154 12.52 0.20 3.63
N THR A 155 11.52 0.36 2.76
CA THR A 155 10.92 1.65 2.44
C THR A 155 10.30 2.31 3.67
N LEU A 156 9.56 1.56 4.49
CA LEU A 156 8.97 2.07 5.73
C LEU A 156 10.04 2.53 6.72
N ASN A 157 11.16 1.82 6.82
CA ASN A 157 12.28 2.23 7.68
C ASN A 157 12.95 3.51 7.18
N LEU A 158 13.11 3.67 5.88
CA LEU A 158 13.63 4.90 5.27
C LEU A 158 12.70 6.09 5.50
N ILE A 159 11.38 5.90 5.34
CA ILE A 159 10.37 6.92 5.63
C ILE A 159 10.45 7.35 7.10
N LYS A 160 10.50 6.38 8.03
CA LYS A 160 10.65 6.67 9.47
C LYS A 160 11.91 7.50 9.72
N ALA A 161 13.06 7.07 9.22
CA ALA A 161 14.33 7.76 9.43
C ALA A 161 14.31 9.22 8.92
N LYS A 162 13.66 9.48 7.78
CA LYS A 162 13.51 10.85 7.23
C LYS A 162 12.55 11.74 8.03
N ASN A 163 11.55 11.17 8.69
CA ASN A 163 10.61 11.91 9.53
C ASN A 163 11.15 12.21 10.94
N PHE A 164 12.27 11.59 11.33
CA PHE A 164 13.00 11.88 12.58
C PHE A 164 14.14 12.90 12.41
N LEU A 165 14.34 13.42 11.19
CA LEU A 165 15.27 14.50 10.84
C LEU A 165 14.49 15.78 10.53
#